data_AF-A0A842T4A9-F1
#
_entry.id   AF-A0A842T4A9-F1
#
_cell.length_a   1.000
_cell.length_b   1.000
_cell.length_c   1.000
_cell.angle_alpha   90.00
_cell.angle_beta   90.00
_cell.angle_gamma   90.00
#
_symmetry.space_group_name_H-M   'P 1'
#
loop_
_entity.id
_entity.type
_entity.pdbx_description
1 polymer ?
#
loop_
_entity_poly.entity_id
_entity_poly.type
_entity_poly.pdbx_seq_one_letter_code
_entity_poly.pdbx_strand_id
1 'polypeptide(L)'
;MSAESPDIERETLKYVCVLVVIVLTIIAFLGIFLFDFFWVFMLPFAFFIIIAIQAFSHYFWRAERKCPRCETQVSLYTDRCPNCGFQLITKCPQCNAPMRYDDETCNKCGYTTKKLVIPDNVELEFEYKEKDYTKKKLQQPTGEVFAFCPHCGSKLSKDQQNLRYCEICGGKLR
;
A
#
# COMPACT_ATOMS: atom_id res chain seq x y z
N MET A 1 25.53 -81.75 -34.96
CA MET A 1 25.54 -80.64 -35.95
C MET A 1 25.89 -79.37 -35.20
N SER A 2 26.90 -78.67 -35.71
CA SER A 2 27.43 -77.36 -35.32
C SER A 2 28.00 -77.20 -33.90
N ALA A 3 29.31 -77.44 -33.79
CA ALA A 3 30.15 -76.82 -32.79
C ALA A 3 30.37 -75.36 -33.22
N GLU A 4 29.67 -74.43 -32.58
CA GLU A 4 29.86 -73.00 -32.75
C GLU A 4 31.22 -72.62 -32.13
N SER A 5 32.10 -72.03 -32.94
CA SER A 5 33.50 -71.78 -32.58
C SER A 5 33.62 -70.66 -31.53
N PRO A 6 34.31 -70.88 -30.39
CA PRO A 6 34.39 -69.94 -29.26
C PRO A 6 35.13 -68.62 -29.54
N ASP A 7 35.79 -68.51 -30.70
CA ASP A 7 36.48 -67.29 -31.11
C ASP A 7 35.54 -66.18 -31.63
N ILE A 8 34.42 -66.55 -32.26
CA ILE A 8 33.44 -65.57 -32.79
C ILE A 8 32.69 -64.89 -31.64
N GLU A 9 32.31 -65.66 -30.61
CA GLU A 9 31.60 -65.16 -29.44
C GLU A 9 32.44 -64.17 -28.62
N ARG A 10 33.77 -64.36 -28.60
CA ARG A 10 34.70 -63.45 -27.90
C ARG A 10 34.90 -62.12 -28.63
N GLU A 11 34.97 -62.14 -29.97
CA GLU A 11 35.09 -60.92 -30.76
C GLU A 11 33.80 -60.10 -30.74
N THR A 12 32.63 -60.74 -30.87
CA THR A 12 31.34 -60.04 -30.75
C THR A 12 31.15 -59.43 -29.36
N LEU A 13 31.57 -60.11 -28.29
CA LEU A 13 31.53 -59.57 -26.92
C LEU A 13 32.40 -58.29 -26.79
N LYS A 14 33.61 -58.28 -27.37
CA LYS A 14 34.47 -57.08 -27.37
C LYS A 14 33.83 -55.92 -28.12
N TYR A 15 33.27 -56.18 -29.31
CA TYR A 15 32.59 -55.15 -30.10
C TYR A 15 31.37 -54.57 -29.36
N VAL A 16 30.57 -55.42 -28.72
CA VAL A 16 29.43 -54.98 -27.91
C VAL A 16 29.89 -54.13 -26.73
N CYS A 17 30.93 -54.53 -26.00
CA CYS A 17 31.48 -53.74 -24.91
C CYS A 17 32.01 -52.37 -25.39
N VAL A 18 32.73 -52.32 -26.51
CA VAL A 18 33.23 -51.05 -27.06
C VAL A 18 32.07 -50.15 -27.48
N LEU A 19 31.04 -50.69 -28.13
CA LEU A 19 29.86 -49.93 -28.55
C LEU A 19 29.11 -49.36 -27.34
N VAL A 20 28.92 -50.17 -26.29
CA VAL A 20 28.28 -49.74 -25.04
C VAL A 20 29.08 -48.62 -24.36
N VAL A 21 30.40 -48.75 -24.28
CA VAL A 21 31.27 -47.69 -23.72
C VAL A 21 31.13 -46.41 -24.52
N ILE A 22 31.16 -46.47 -25.86
CA ILE A 22 30.99 -45.31 -26.73
C ILE A 22 29.63 -44.64 -26.49
N VAL A 23 28.54 -45.42 -26.46
CA VAL A 23 27.19 -44.88 -26.22
C VAL A 23 27.09 -44.21 -24.84
N LEU A 24 27.64 -44.82 -23.80
CA LEU A 24 27.66 -44.23 -22.46
C LEU A 24 28.46 -42.94 -22.41
N THR A 25 29.60 -42.85 -23.10
CA THR A 25 30.38 -41.61 -23.18
C THR A 25 29.64 -40.51 -23.93
N ILE A 26 28.93 -40.83 -25.01
CA ILE A 26 28.12 -39.87 -25.76
C ILE A 26 26.97 -39.35 -24.90
N ILE A 27 26.25 -40.23 -24.19
CA ILE A 27 25.16 -39.84 -23.30
C ILE A 27 25.68 -38.97 -22.16
N ALA A 28 26.81 -39.32 -21.55
CA ALA A 28 27.43 -38.53 -20.50
C ALA A 28 27.83 -37.13 -21.03
N PHE A 29 28.42 -37.06 -22.22
CA PHE A 29 28.82 -35.80 -22.83
C PHE A 29 27.61 -34.92 -23.19
N LEU A 30 26.56 -35.50 -23.77
CA LEU A 30 25.30 -34.79 -24.05
C LEU A 30 24.63 -34.32 -22.76
N GLY A 31 24.65 -35.13 -21.70
CA GLY A 31 24.13 -34.75 -20.38
C GLY A 31 24.86 -33.56 -19.78
N ILE A 32 26.20 -33.56 -19.81
CA ILE A 32 27.03 -32.46 -19.34
C ILE A 32 26.78 -31.21 -20.18
N PHE A 33 26.78 -31.33 -21.50
CA PHE A 33 26.55 -30.20 -22.40
C PHE A 33 25.17 -29.57 -22.19
N LEU A 34 24.13 -30.39 -22.00
CA LEU A 34 22.78 -29.90 -21.70
C LEU A 34 22.70 -29.28 -20.30
N PHE A 35 23.37 -29.86 -19.30
CA PHE A 35 23.37 -29.35 -17.93
C PHE A 35 24.12 -28.00 -17.84
N ASP A 36 25.31 -27.92 -18.43
CA ASP A 36 26.11 -26.69 -18.50
C ASP A 36 25.39 -25.62 -19.29
N PHE A 37 24.84 -25.95 -20.46
CA PHE A 37 24.07 -24.97 -21.24
C PHE A 37 22.85 -24.49 -20.45
N PHE A 38 22.12 -25.40 -19.81
CA PHE A 38 20.96 -25.04 -19.01
C PHE A 38 21.35 -24.15 -17.84
N TRP A 39 22.42 -24.46 -17.09
CA TRP A 39 22.88 -23.62 -15.98
C TRP A 39 23.42 -22.27 -16.44
N VAL A 40 24.23 -22.23 -17.49
CA VAL A 40 24.84 -21.00 -18.03
C VAL A 40 23.79 -20.04 -18.58
N PHE A 41 22.68 -20.54 -19.15
CA PHE A 41 21.60 -19.69 -19.61
C PHE A 41 20.53 -19.43 -18.54
N MET A 42 20.10 -20.43 -17.76
CA MET A 42 19.05 -20.23 -16.75
C MET A 42 19.50 -19.37 -15.58
N LEU A 43 20.76 -19.47 -15.15
CA LEU A 43 21.26 -18.68 -14.02
C LEU A 43 21.22 -17.16 -14.31
N PRO A 44 21.72 -16.64 -15.45
CA PRO A 44 21.56 -15.23 -15.76
C PRO A 44 20.09 -14.86 -15.99
N PHE A 45 19.29 -15.70 -16.66
CA PHE A 45 17.85 -15.42 -16.81
C PHE A 45 17.14 -15.31 -15.45
N ALA A 46 17.44 -16.19 -14.50
CA ALA A 46 16.91 -16.11 -13.15
C ALA A 46 17.34 -14.81 -12.45
N PHE A 47 18.59 -14.39 -12.61
CA PHE A 47 19.09 -13.12 -12.05
C PHE A 47 18.39 -11.91 -12.68
N PHE A 48 18.23 -11.90 -14.01
CA PHE A 48 17.48 -10.87 -14.73
C PHE A 48 16.01 -10.82 -14.29
N ILE A 49 15.38 -11.97 -14.07
CA ILE A 49 14.00 -12.06 -13.55
C ILE A 49 13.94 -11.48 -12.13
N ILE A 50 14.89 -11.79 -11.24
CA ILE A 50 14.94 -11.21 -9.89
C ILE A 50 15.12 -9.69 -9.95
N ILE A 51 16.03 -9.18 -10.79
CA ILE A 51 16.19 -7.74 -11.01
C ILE A 51 14.90 -7.12 -11.54
N ALA A 52 14.26 -7.75 -12.52
CA ALA A 52 13.02 -7.26 -13.09
C ALA A 52 11.90 -7.20 -12.03
N ILE A 53 11.77 -8.21 -11.17
CA ILE A 53 10.79 -8.21 -10.06
C ILE A 53 11.07 -7.07 -9.07
N GLN A 54 12.34 -6.88 -8.68
CA GLN A 54 12.71 -5.80 -7.76
C GLN A 54 12.46 -4.42 -8.39
N ALA A 55 12.88 -4.23 -9.64
CA ALA A 55 12.65 -2.99 -10.38
C ALA A 55 11.16 -2.71 -10.57
N PHE A 56 10.38 -3.74 -10.89
CA PHE A 56 8.93 -3.64 -11.05
C PHE A 56 8.24 -3.29 -9.73
N SER A 57 8.65 -3.90 -8.61
CA SER A 57 8.13 -3.56 -7.28
C SER A 57 8.35 -2.08 -6.92
N HIS A 58 9.54 -1.55 -7.17
CA HIS A 58 9.84 -0.14 -6.94
C HIS A 58 9.12 0.80 -7.92
N TYR A 59 8.91 0.37 -9.17
CA TYR A 59 8.24 1.17 -10.17
C TYR A 59 6.72 1.23 -9.94
N PHE A 60 6.11 0.10 -9.60
CA PHE A 60 4.66 -0.02 -9.40
C PHE A 60 4.15 0.82 -8.22
N TRP A 61 5.02 1.13 -7.24
CA TRP A 61 4.67 1.96 -6.09
C TRP A 61 4.83 3.48 -6.29
N ARG A 62 5.42 3.95 -7.40
CA ARG A 62 5.56 5.39 -7.72
C ARG A 62 4.39 5.95 -8.51
N ALA A 63 3.17 5.59 -8.13
CA ALA A 63 2.03 6.37 -8.55
C ALA A 63 2.05 7.65 -7.70
N GLU A 64 2.66 8.72 -8.21
CA GLU A 64 2.83 10.01 -7.52
C GLU A 64 1.83 11.04 -8.08
N ARG A 65 1.28 11.88 -7.19
CA ARG A 65 0.43 13.01 -7.56
C ARG A 65 0.70 14.22 -6.68
N LYS A 66 0.25 15.41 -7.10
CA LYS A 66 0.38 16.64 -6.31
C LYS A 66 -0.76 16.76 -5.30
N CYS A 67 -0.45 17.18 -4.08
CA CYS A 67 -1.46 17.55 -3.08
C CYS A 67 -2.20 18.83 -3.52
N PRO A 68 -3.54 18.88 -3.49
CA PRO A 68 -4.29 20.08 -3.89
C PRO A 68 -4.16 21.27 -2.93
N ARG A 69 -3.55 21.08 -1.75
CA ARG A 69 -3.39 22.14 -0.73
C ARG A 69 -1.98 22.71 -0.66
N CYS A 70 -0.96 21.86 -0.72
CA CYS A 70 0.45 22.25 -0.56
C CYS A 70 1.33 21.90 -1.76
N GLU A 71 0.73 21.39 -2.84
CA GLU A 71 1.39 21.05 -4.12
C GLU A 71 2.54 20.04 -4.03
N THR A 72 2.77 19.46 -2.85
CA THR A 72 3.82 18.48 -2.60
C THR A 72 3.48 17.15 -3.29
N GLN A 73 4.49 16.47 -3.83
CA GLN A 73 4.35 15.13 -4.39
C GLN A 73 4.02 14.14 -3.26
N VAL A 74 2.91 13.42 -3.44
CA VAL A 74 2.40 12.40 -2.51
C VAL A 74 2.07 11.13 -3.29
N SER A 75 2.22 9.97 -2.67
CA SER A 75 1.85 8.71 -3.31
C SER A 75 0.33 8.59 -3.45
N LEU A 76 -0.15 7.84 -4.44
CA LEU A 76 -1.58 7.67 -4.63
C LEU A 76 -2.26 6.93 -3.46
N TYR A 77 -1.47 6.15 -2.73
CA TYR A 77 -1.92 5.25 -1.67
C TYR A 77 -1.92 5.90 -0.27
N THR A 78 -1.52 7.16 -0.13
CA THR A 78 -1.55 7.85 1.17
C THR A 78 -2.93 8.44 1.46
N ASP A 79 -3.49 8.11 2.63
CA ASP A 79 -4.76 8.66 3.12
C ASP A 79 -4.67 10.16 3.46
N ARG A 80 -3.51 10.59 3.97
CA ARG A 80 -3.21 11.97 4.35
C ARG A 80 -1.88 12.41 3.78
N CYS A 81 -1.78 13.69 3.43
CA CYS A 81 -0.52 14.28 3.01
C CYS A 81 0.45 14.36 4.20
N PRO A 82 1.70 13.85 4.09
CA PRO A 82 2.70 13.92 5.16
C PRO A 82 3.18 15.35 5.43
N ASN A 83 3.07 16.26 4.46
CA ASN A 83 3.55 17.64 4.61
C ASN A 83 2.51 18.54 5.29
N CYS A 84 1.24 18.52 4.84
CA CYS A 84 0.20 19.44 5.33
C CYS A 84 -0.91 18.78 6.16
N GLY A 85 -0.87 17.45 6.33
CA GLY A 85 -1.90 16.70 7.04
C GLY A 85 -3.26 16.62 6.33
N PHE A 86 -3.38 17.17 5.12
CA PHE A 86 -4.64 17.17 4.37
C PHE A 86 -5.11 15.76 4.03
N GLN A 87 -6.40 15.49 4.23
CA GLN A 87 -6.99 14.19 3.99
C GLN A 87 -7.31 14.02 2.49
N LEU A 88 -6.57 13.14 1.83
CA LEU A 88 -6.64 12.87 0.39
C LEU A 88 -7.75 11.89 0.03
N ILE A 89 -8.14 11.03 0.99
CA ILE A 89 -9.21 10.04 0.84
C ILE A 89 -10.38 10.43 1.75
N THR A 90 -11.52 10.70 1.13
CA THR A 90 -12.78 11.02 1.78
C THR A 90 -13.75 9.84 1.66
N LYS A 91 -14.82 9.83 2.45
CA LYS A 91 -15.88 8.84 2.33
C LYS A 91 -17.03 9.42 1.54
N CYS A 92 -17.59 8.65 0.62
CA CYS A 92 -18.79 9.05 -0.11
C CYS A 92 -19.97 9.24 0.87
N PRO A 93 -20.71 10.36 0.82
CA PRO A 93 -21.82 10.62 1.74
C PRO A 93 -23.03 9.69 1.55
N GLN A 94 -23.13 9.02 0.39
CA GLN A 94 -24.23 8.08 0.10
C GLN A 94 -23.90 6.65 0.50
N CYS A 95 -22.72 6.15 0.12
CA CYS A 95 -22.39 4.73 0.28
C CYS A 95 -21.23 4.46 1.25
N ASN A 96 -20.66 5.50 1.87
CA ASN A 96 -19.49 5.43 2.76
C ASN A 96 -18.24 4.77 2.15
N ALA A 97 -18.22 4.54 0.83
CA ALA A 97 -17.06 4.01 0.15
C ALA A 97 -15.91 5.03 0.18
N PRO A 98 -14.65 4.57 0.30
CA PRO A 98 -13.50 5.44 0.15
C PRO A 98 -13.46 5.96 -1.29
N MET A 99 -13.40 7.28 -1.42
CA MET A 99 -13.22 8.00 -2.67
C MET A 99 -12.11 9.04 -2.47
N ARG A 100 -11.46 9.48 -3.53
CA ARG A 100 -10.44 10.51 -3.41
C ARG A 100 -11.10 11.87 -3.39
N TYR A 101 -10.45 12.84 -2.77
CA TYR A 101 -10.96 14.19 -2.63
C TYR A 101 -11.18 14.93 -3.97
N ASP A 102 -10.44 14.51 -5.00
CA ASP A 102 -10.49 15.00 -6.38
C ASP A 102 -11.42 14.20 -7.29
N ASP A 103 -11.95 13.07 -6.83
CA ASP A 103 -12.90 12.28 -7.62
C ASP A 103 -14.24 13.00 -7.65
N GLU A 104 -14.70 13.39 -8.85
CA GLU A 104 -16.01 14.02 -9.03
C GLU A 104 -17.17 13.04 -8.83
N THR A 105 -16.93 11.75 -9.08
CA THR A 105 -17.94 10.69 -9.04
C THR A 105 -17.46 9.50 -8.21
N CYS A 106 -18.36 8.93 -7.42
CA CYS A 106 -18.07 7.73 -6.65
C CYS A 106 -18.13 6.48 -7.55
N ASN A 107 -17.02 5.76 -7.66
CA ASN A 107 -16.92 4.51 -8.42
C ASN A 107 -17.86 3.39 -7.93
N LYS A 108 -18.36 3.45 -6.68
CA LYS A 108 -19.25 2.41 -6.11
C LYS A 108 -20.74 2.68 -6.31
N CYS A 109 -21.18 3.92 -6.17
CA CYS A 109 -22.61 4.26 -6.20
C CYS A 109 -22.99 5.26 -7.30
N GLY A 110 -22.03 5.79 -8.06
CA GLY A 110 -22.27 6.78 -9.11
C GLY A 110 -22.62 8.17 -8.60
N TYR A 111 -22.56 8.43 -7.29
CA TYR A 111 -22.87 9.74 -6.72
C TYR A 111 -21.82 10.79 -7.13
N THR A 112 -22.27 11.89 -7.74
CA THR A 112 -21.42 13.02 -8.13
C THR A 112 -21.28 14.01 -6.97
N THR A 113 -20.08 14.14 -6.40
CA THR A 113 -19.80 15.21 -5.42
C THR A 113 -19.56 16.50 -6.17
N LYS A 114 -20.60 17.34 -6.32
CA LYS A 114 -20.42 18.72 -6.79
C LYS A 114 -19.66 19.50 -5.71
N LYS A 115 -18.37 19.66 -5.93
CA LYS A 115 -17.56 20.56 -5.11
C LYS A 115 -17.97 21.99 -5.47
N LEU A 116 -18.54 22.70 -4.51
CA LEU A 116 -18.83 24.13 -4.67
C LEU A 116 -17.48 24.86 -4.78
N VAL A 117 -17.02 25.08 -6.02
CA VAL A 117 -15.93 26.02 -6.30
C VAL A 117 -16.57 27.40 -6.26
N ILE A 118 -16.39 28.11 -5.15
CA ILE A 118 -16.68 29.54 -5.11
C ILE A 118 -15.52 30.20 -5.86
N PRO A 119 -15.76 30.86 -7.01
CA PRO A 119 -14.70 31.55 -7.71
C PRO A 119 -14.28 32.80 -6.94
N ASP A 120 -12.98 33.08 -6.85
CA ASP A 120 -12.40 34.21 -6.09
C ASP A 120 -12.85 35.61 -6.58
N ASN A 121 -13.60 35.67 -7.69
CA ASN A 121 -14.10 36.90 -8.30
C ASN A 121 -15.60 37.17 -8.05
N VAL A 122 -16.26 36.37 -7.20
CA VAL A 122 -17.66 36.58 -6.84
C VAL A 122 -17.72 37.24 -5.47
N GLU A 123 -18.04 38.54 -5.45
CA GLU A 123 -18.46 39.23 -4.22
C GLU A 123 -19.84 38.67 -3.83
N LEU A 124 -19.82 37.64 -2.99
CA LEU A 124 -21.03 37.01 -2.47
C LEU A 124 -21.67 37.94 -1.43
N GLU A 125 -22.59 38.80 -1.86
CA GLU A 125 -23.59 39.38 -0.96
C GLU A 125 -24.55 38.27 -0.50
N PHE A 126 -24.14 37.53 0.53
CA PHE A 126 -25.06 36.68 1.26
C PHE A 126 -25.99 37.58 2.08
N GLU A 127 -27.18 37.87 1.56
CA GLU A 127 -28.26 38.43 2.36
C GLU A 127 -28.70 37.36 3.39
N TYR A 128 -28.08 37.40 4.57
CA TYR A 128 -28.34 36.51 5.68
C TYR A 128 -29.76 36.77 6.21
N LYS A 129 -30.75 36.00 5.77
CA LYS A 129 -32.07 35.98 6.42
C LYS A 129 -31.99 35.14 7.69
N GLU A 130 -31.84 35.84 8.81
CA GLU A 130 -31.82 35.37 10.20
C GLU A 130 -33.18 34.78 10.62
N LYS A 131 -33.65 33.70 9.96
CA LYS A 131 -34.81 32.94 10.42
C LYS A 131 -34.36 31.56 10.91
N ASP A 132 -34.65 31.34 12.20
CA ASP A 132 -34.74 30.05 12.89
C ASP A 132 -33.46 29.48 13.55
N TYR A 133 -32.62 30.34 14.14
CA TYR A 133 -31.77 29.91 15.26
C TYR A 133 -32.05 30.76 16.50
N THR A 134 -32.93 30.26 17.36
CA THR A 134 -33.20 30.84 18.68
C THR A 134 -31.91 30.80 19.50
N LYS A 135 -31.23 31.94 19.52
CA LYS A 135 -29.97 32.21 20.21
C LYS A 135 -30.17 32.07 21.72
N LYS A 136 -29.93 30.88 22.28
CA LYS A 136 -29.68 30.74 23.71
C LYS A 136 -28.33 31.42 23.97
N LYS A 137 -28.37 32.64 24.51
CA LYS A 137 -27.19 33.40 24.93
C LYS A 137 -26.25 32.47 25.71
N LEU A 138 -25.09 32.15 25.16
CA LEU A 138 -23.95 31.76 25.98
C LEU A 138 -23.57 33.01 26.76
N GLN A 139 -24.11 33.14 27.97
CA GLN A 139 -23.41 33.89 29.01
C GLN A 139 -22.06 33.21 29.21
N GLN A 140 -20.99 33.96 28.99
CA GLN A 140 -19.63 33.57 29.34
C GLN A 140 -19.64 33.15 30.83
N PRO A 141 -19.35 31.88 31.17
CA PRO A 141 -19.31 31.47 32.55
C PRO A 141 -18.02 32.01 33.17
N THR A 142 -18.17 33.14 33.85
CA THR A 142 -17.30 33.53 34.96
C THR A 142 -17.31 32.39 35.97
N GLY A 143 -16.21 31.62 36.01
CA GLY A 143 -16.01 30.49 36.94
C GLY A 143 -16.26 29.13 36.30
N GLU A 144 -15.32 28.66 35.48
CA GLU A 144 -15.47 27.43 34.70
C GLU A 144 -15.33 26.18 35.57
N VAL A 145 -16.47 25.62 35.94
CA VAL A 145 -16.60 24.22 36.37
C VAL A 145 -16.51 23.35 35.12
N PHE A 146 -15.31 22.90 34.77
CA PHE A 146 -15.12 22.00 33.64
C PHE A 146 -15.66 20.60 33.94
N ALA A 147 -16.57 20.08 33.12
CA ALA A 147 -17.05 18.70 33.24
C ALA A 147 -16.00 17.65 32.80
N PHE A 148 -15.00 18.09 32.03
CA PHE A 148 -13.92 17.26 31.49
C PHE A 148 -12.58 18.00 31.62
N CYS A 149 -11.50 17.27 31.89
CA CYS A 149 -10.16 17.85 31.97
C CYS A 149 -9.68 18.30 30.57
N PRO A 150 -9.20 19.54 30.38
CA PRO A 150 -8.73 20.03 29.09
C PRO A 150 -7.41 19.40 28.62
N HIS A 151 -6.65 18.80 29.55
CA HIS A 151 -5.35 18.18 29.23
C HIS A 151 -5.45 16.72 28.83
N CYS A 152 -6.30 15.93 29.51
CA CYS A 152 -6.40 14.48 29.26
C CYS A 152 -7.79 14.02 28.78
N GLY A 153 -8.80 14.91 28.80
CA GLY A 153 -10.15 14.57 28.38
C GLY A 153 -10.94 13.71 29.37
N SER A 154 -10.39 13.40 30.55
CA SER A 154 -11.11 12.60 31.54
C SER A 154 -12.30 13.36 32.13
N LYS A 155 -13.40 12.64 32.40
CA LYS A 155 -14.57 13.20 33.10
C LYS A 155 -14.21 13.56 34.54
N LEU A 156 -14.50 14.79 34.95
CA LEU A 156 -14.26 15.27 36.32
C LEU A 156 -15.50 15.02 37.18
N SER A 157 -15.33 14.25 38.26
CA SER A 157 -16.36 14.08 39.31
C SER A 157 -16.68 15.42 39.98
N LYS A 158 -17.85 15.55 40.63
CA LYS A 158 -18.28 16.81 41.28
C LYS A 158 -17.25 17.37 42.26
N ASP A 159 -16.52 16.51 42.96
CA ASP A 159 -15.48 16.92 43.91
C ASP A 159 -14.18 17.40 43.23
N GLN A 160 -13.96 16.97 41.98
CA GLN A 160 -12.75 17.29 41.20
C GLN A 160 -12.86 18.59 40.40
N GLN A 161 -14.08 19.13 40.28
CA GLN A 161 -14.38 20.32 39.48
C GLN A 161 -13.81 21.61 40.09
N ASN A 162 -13.38 21.57 41.36
CA ASN A 162 -12.83 22.72 42.09
C ASN A 162 -11.40 22.48 42.60
N LEU A 163 -10.75 21.40 42.16
CA LEU A 163 -9.35 21.14 42.47
C LEU A 163 -8.43 21.88 41.51
N ARG A 164 -7.25 22.28 41.99
CA ARG A 164 -6.25 22.94 41.14
C ARG A 164 -5.61 21.98 40.13
N TYR A 165 -5.62 20.69 40.42
CA TYR A 165 -5.01 19.65 39.59
C TYR A 165 -5.96 18.48 39.40
N CYS A 166 -5.89 17.84 38.23
CA CYS A 166 -6.63 16.63 37.93
C CYS A 166 -5.96 15.40 38.58
N GLU A 167 -6.71 14.55 39.27
CA GLU A 167 -6.19 13.32 39.88
C GLU A 167 -5.70 12.26 38.86
N ILE A 168 -6.18 12.32 37.61
CA ILE A 168 -5.85 11.32 36.59
C ILE A 168 -4.54 11.68 35.88
N CYS A 169 -4.36 12.94 35.48
CA CYS A 169 -3.21 13.37 34.68
C CYS A 169 -2.27 14.33 35.40
N GLY A 170 -2.62 14.83 36.59
CA GLY A 170 -1.86 15.86 37.31
C GLY A 170 -1.90 17.25 36.66
N GLY A 171 -2.64 17.41 35.55
CA GLY A 171 -2.75 18.67 34.82
C GLY A 171 -3.46 19.74 35.63
N LYS A 172 -2.99 20.98 35.51
CA LYS A 172 -3.56 22.14 36.23
C LYS A 172 -4.90 22.53 35.62
N LEU A 173 -5.95 22.59 36.44
CA LEU A 173 -7.31 23.00 36.05
C LEU A 173 -7.57 24.49 36.33
N ARG A 174 -6.84 25.08 37.29
CA ARG A 174 -6.93 26.49 37.69
C ARG A 174 -5.57 27.05 38.12
#